data_AF-A0A6L5GG21-F1
#
_entry.id   AF-A0A6L5GG21-F1
#
_cell.length_a   1.000
_cell.length_b   1.000
_cell.length_c   1.000
_cell.angle_alpha   90.00
_cell.angle_beta   90.00
_cell.angle_gamma   90.00
#
_symmetry.space_group_name_H-M   'P 1'
#
loop_
_entity.id
_entity.type
_entity.pdbx_description
1 polymer ?
#
loop_
_entity_poly.entity_id
_entity_poly.type
_entity_poly.pdbx_seq_one_letter_code
_entity_poly.pdbx_strand_id
1 'polypeptide(L)'
;MANTDAMGLWTLRFSSVLAPVSVVELLEINRFWGYGLLGPAIAATWATSVWQRRRQLARVGPVEAPGPEARQGFWDARSEAPAAGGHAERRDRAMTNLVASIKDETLDSDLRIQLIQDLVDLGGEDMALRLAPVAVSSEVDVEVRLEAAEHMGRFSLGDATEALEAIATDPGVGDKHRLDAACALADGAARQAAIALMQLVTDDGVSEYVRHSAANALRRVNRPAAAMALRHLANAPLVTSRLRIICAEQLADDNLEDARDALWRIVKGVEAVMDHHLGIDAAEAMHGIDPEAGIEAYSVLAVDSCFHWYGRIEAAYRLGRLGVGDGFDLLSDFACAEGVDDVYGLAALDRLFQLEIESGTLDAEE
;
A
#
# COMPACT_ATOMS: atom_id res chain seq x y z
N MET A 1 -44.13 -14.32 -40.20
CA MET A 1 -44.57 -12.91 -40.31
C MET A 1 -44.37 -12.27 -38.95
N ALA A 2 -43.57 -11.19 -38.91
CA ALA A 2 -43.33 -10.16 -37.85
C ALA A 2 -43.10 -10.65 -36.39
N ASN A 3 -41.95 -10.46 -35.72
CA ASN A 3 -41.08 -9.30 -35.46
C ASN A 3 -41.79 -8.08 -34.84
N THR A 4 -41.54 -7.78 -33.56
CA THR A 4 -40.88 -6.56 -33.02
C THR A 4 -41.19 -6.33 -31.52
N ASP A 5 -40.11 -6.19 -30.73
CA ASP A 5 -39.80 -5.20 -29.67
C ASP A 5 -40.80 -4.86 -28.54
N ALA A 6 -40.34 -4.99 -27.27
CA ALA A 6 -39.65 -3.93 -26.53
C ALA A 6 -39.77 -4.06 -24.99
N MET A 7 -38.61 -4.04 -24.31
CA MET A 7 -38.27 -3.31 -23.09
C MET A 7 -39.13 -3.42 -21.81
N GLY A 8 -38.50 -3.88 -20.72
CA GLY A 8 -39.06 -3.77 -19.37
C GLY A 8 -38.10 -4.21 -18.25
N LEU A 9 -37.01 -3.46 -18.05
CA LEU A 9 -36.34 -3.20 -16.75
C LEU A 9 -36.01 -4.40 -15.82
N TRP A 10 -34.82 -4.97 -15.99
CA TRP A 10 -34.15 -5.71 -14.91
C TRP A 10 -33.55 -4.71 -13.92
N THR A 11 -34.23 -4.51 -12.79
CA THR A 11 -33.68 -3.81 -11.63
C THR A 11 -32.69 -4.74 -10.93
N LEU A 12 -31.39 -4.53 -11.17
CA LEU A 12 -30.32 -5.11 -10.35
C LEU A 12 -30.44 -4.51 -8.94
N ARG A 13 -30.93 -5.30 -7.99
CA ARG A 13 -30.86 -5.00 -6.56
C ARG A 13 -29.39 -5.03 -6.14
N PHE A 14 -28.79 -3.86 -5.99
CA PHE A 14 -27.61 -3.69 -5.14
C PHE A 14 -28.01 -4.01 -3.70
N SER A 15 -27.68 -5.22 -3.25
CA SER A 15 -27.69 -5.54 -1.82
C SER A 15 -26.40 -4.99 -1.22
N SER A 16 -26.36 -3.69 -0.96
CA SER A 16 -25.43 -3.09 -0.02
C SER A 16 -25.78 -3.62 1.37
N VAL A 17 -24.95 -4.53 1.90
CA VAL A 17 -24.92 -4.80 3.34
C VAL A 17 -24.19 -3.62 3.99
N LEU A 18 -24.88 -2.48 4.05
CA LEU A 18 -24.62 -1.46 5.05
C LEU A 18 -25.30 -1.96 6.32
N ALA A 19 -24.53 -2.51 7.24
CA ALA A 19 -25.01 -2.69 8.60
C ALA A 19 -25.33 -1.29 9.17
N PRO A 20 -26.49 -1.08 9.82
CA PRO A 20 -26.82 0.20 10.43
C PRO A 20 -25.90 0.42 11.63
N VAL A 21 -25.01 1.39 11.53
CA VAL A 21 -24.30 1.94 12.68
C VAL A 21 -25.35 2.63 13.54
N SER A 22 -25.61 2.09 14.72
CA SER A 22 -26.38 2.76 15.75
C SER A 22 -25.65 4.04 16.16
N VAL A 23 -26.21 5.19 15.78
CA VAL A 23 -25.89 6.48 16.36
C VAL A 23 -26.28 6.42 17.83
N VAL A 24 -25.29 6.26 18.70
CA VAL A 24 -25.39 6.56 20.12
C VAL A 24 -24.40 7.70 20.37
N GLU A 25 -24.94 8.86 20.66
CA GLU A 25 -24.20 9.99 21.23
C GLU A 25 -23.53 9.54 22.53
N LEU A 26 -22.20 9.50 22.55
CA LEU A 26 -21.41 9.46 23.76
C LEU A 26 -20.11 10.24 23.51
N LEU A 27 -19.81 11.10 24.47
CA LEU A 27 -18.82 12.16 24.45
C LEU A 27 -17.37 11.66 24.16
N GLU A 28 -16.65 12.47 23.39
CA GLU A 28 -15.18 12.68 23.43
C GLU A 28 -14.19 11.54 23.14
N ILE A 29 -14.45 10.67 22.14
CA ILE A 29 -13.41 9.75 21.59
C ILE A 29 -13.18 9.97 20.07
N ASN A 30 -13.51 11.14 19.53
CA ASN A 30 -13.56 11.33 18.07
C ASN A 30 -12.61 12.40 17.52
N ARG A 31 -11.31 12.29 17.82
CA ARG A 31 -10.27 13.07 17.13
C ARG A 31 -9.04 12.32 16.62
N PHE A 32 -8.95 10.99 16.77
CA PHE A 32 -7.69 10.29 16.46
C PHE A 32 -7.58 9.48 15.16
N TRP A 33 -8.65 9.25 14.38
CA TRP A 33 -8.53 8.38 13.17
C TRP A 33 -9.40 8.79 11.97
N GLY A 34 -9.78 10.07 11.84
CA GLY A 34 -10.84 10.48 10.91
C GLY A 34 -10.43 10.77 9.45
N TYR A 35 -9.19 11.16 9.17
CA TYR A 35 -8.82 11.66 7.83
C TYR A 35 -7.54 11.05 7.22
N GLY A 36 -6.69 10.43 8.05
CA GLY A 36 -5.47 9.74 7.57
C GLY A 36 -5.71 8.37 6.95
N LEU A 37 -6.90 7.77 7.17
CA LEU A 37 -7.25 6.45 6.62
C LEU A 37 -8.17 6.51 5.41
N LEU A 38 -8.76 7.66 5.04
CA LEU A 38 -9.67 7.70 3.89
C LEU A 38 -8.92 7.54 2.56
N GLY A 39 -7.74 8.15 2.42
CA GLY A 39 -6.85 7.94 1.28
C GLY A 39 -6.30 6.51 1.22
N PRO A 40 -5.68 5.99 2.29
CA PRO A 40 -5.22 4.61 2.36
C PRO A 40 -6.33 3.56 2.32
N ALA A 41 -7.53 3.83 2.82
CA ALA A 41 -8.66 2.91 2.73
C ALA A 41 -9.29 2.94 1.35
N ILE A 42 -9.40 4.08 0.65
CA ILE A 42 -9.83 4.12 -0.75
C ILE A 42 -8.76 3.47 -1.64
N ALA A 43 -7.48 3.77 -1.41
CA ALA A 43 -6.36 3.12 -2.10
C ALA A 43 -6.29 1.63 -1.78
N ALA A 44 -6.53 1.20 -0.55
CA ALA A 44 -6.62 -0.20 -0.17
C ALA A 44 -7.90 -0.84 -0.70
N THR A 45 -9.00 -0.14 -0.85
CA THR A 45 -10.23 -0.68 -1.46
C THR A 45 -10.05 -0.84 -2.96
N TRP A 46 -9.40 0.10 -3.65
CA TRP A 46 -9.09 0.01 -5.07
C TRP A 46 -7.98 -1.01 -5.34
N ALA A 47 -6.90 -0.98 -4.56
CA ALA A 47 -5.83 -1.97 -4.60
C ALA A 47 -6.34 -3.34 -4.19
N THR A 48 -7.25 -3.50 -3.23
CA THR A 48 -7.89 -4.80 -2.94
C THR A 48 -8.91 -5.19 -3.98
N SER A 49 -9.54 -4.26 -4.71
CA SER A 49 -10.44 -4.60 -5.83
C SER A 49 -9.67 -5.08 -7.06
N VAL A 50 -8.56 -4.40 -7.39
CA VAL A 50 -7.63 -4.77 -8.46
C VAL A 50 -6.84 -6.01 -8.05
N TRP A 51 -6.35 -6.09 -6.82
CA TRP A 51 -5.70 -7.28 -6.25
C TRP A 51 -6.67 -8.44 -6.05
N GLN A 52 -7.96 -8.23 -5.74
CA GLN A 52 -8.95 -9.31 -5.71
C GLN A 52 -9.31 -9.78 -7.13
N ARG A 53 -9.31 -8.89 -8.14
CA ARG A 53 -9.36 -9.28 -9.56
C ARG A 53 -8.12 -10.09 -9.96
N ARG A 54 -6.92 -9.57 -9.70
CA ARG A 54 -5.61 -10.23 -9.92
C ARG A 54 -5.45 -11.54 -9.11
N ARG A 55 -6.04 -11.64 -7.91
CA ARG A 55 -6.04 -12.84 -7.05
C ARG A 55 -7.17 -13.82 -7.39
N GLN A 56 -8.27 -13.39 -8.01
CA GLN A 56 -9.23 -14.31 -8.62
C GLN A 56 -8.59 -15.03 -9.81
N LEU A 57 -7.70 -14.37 -10.54
CA LEU A 57 -6.87 -14.98 -11.58
C LEU A 57 -5.81 -15.93 -10.98
N ALA A 58 -5.19 -15.60 -9.83
CA ALA A 58 -4.20 -16.45 -9.16
C ALA A 58 -4.76 -17.58 -8.26
N ARG A 59 -6.03 -17.49 -7.81
CA ARG A 59 -6.70 -18.53 -6.99
C ARG A 59 -7.31 -19.66 -7.81
N VAL A 60 -7.22 -19.59 -9.13
CA VAL A 60 -7.26 -20.81 -9.93
C VAL A 60 -5.92 -21.52 -9.71
N GLY A 61 -5.80 -22.19 -8.55
CA GLY A 61 -4.84 -23.29 -8.42
C GLY A 61 -5.07 -24.29 -9.56
N PRO A 62 -4.10 -25.18 -9.86
CA PRO A 62 -4.16 -26.01 -11.05
C PRO A 62 -5.55 -26.63 -11.09
N VAL A 63 -6.32 -26.26 -12.12
CA VAL A 63 -7.57 -26.95 -12.38
C VAL A 63 -7.15 -28.40 -12.43
N GLU A 64 -7.57 -29.18 -11.44
CA GLU A 64 -7.38 -30.62 -11.42
C GLU A 64 -7.80 -31.05 -12.81
N ALA A 65 -6.83 -31.54 -13.60
CA ALA A 65 -7.01 -31.69 -15.03
C ALA A 65 -8.34 -32.42 -15.22
N PRO A 66 -9.37 -31.78 -15.82
CA PRO A 66 -10.57 -32.53 -16.14
C PRO A 66 -10.06 -33.68 -17.01
N GLY A 67 -10.29 -34.91 -16.54
CA GLY A 67 -9.83 -36.12 -17.23
C GLY A 67 -10.19 -36.01 -18.72
N PRO A 68 -9.43 -36.66 -19.61
CA PRO A 68 -8.89 -36.24 -20.94
C PRO A 68 -9.82 -35.55 -21.96
N GLU A 69 -10.85 -34.85 -21.53
CA GLU A 69 -11.67 -33.92 -22.27
C GLU A 69 -11.07 -32.55 -22.03
N ALA A 70 -9.97 -32.30 -22.74
CA ALA A 70 -9.48 -30.95 -22.98
C ALA A 70 -10.68 -30.05 -23.29
N ARG A 71 -10.81 -28.92 -22.59
CA ARG A 71 -11.68 -27.83 -23.04
C ARG A 71 -11.23 -27.50 -24.45
N GLN A 72 -11.94 -28.02 -25.45
CA GLN A 72 -11.74 -27.65 -26.83
C GLN A 72 -11.93 -26.14 -26.87
N GLY A 73 -10.88 -25.38 -27.14
CA GLY A 73 -11.03 -23.96 -27.39
C GLY A 73 -12.09 -23.77 -28.47
N PHE A 74 -12.78 -22.63 -28.49
CA PHE A 74 -13.75 -22.29 -29.54
C PHE A 74 -13.19 -22.56 -30.96
N TRP A 75 -11.86 -22.49 -31.08
CA TRP A 75 -11.09 -22.73 -32.29
C TRP A 75 -10.64 -24.18 -32.53
N ASP A 76 -10.72 -25.07 -31.54
CA ASP A 76 -10.29 -26.47 -31.64
C ASP A 76 -11.46 -27.41 -32.04
N ALA A 77 -12.68 -27.09 -31.60
CA ALA A 77 -13.89 -27.89 -31.86
C ALA A 77 -14.37 -27.89 -33.33
N ARG A 78 -13.75 -27.10 -34.22
CA ARG A 78 -14.10 -27.02 -35.66
C ARG A 78 -13.12 -27.73 -36.59
N SER A 79 -12.16 -28.47 -36.04
CA SER A 79 -11.07 -29.10 -36.81
C SER A 79 -11.45 -30.37 -37.59
N GLU A 80 -12.67 -30.89 -37.43
CA GLU A 80 -13.11 -32.13 -38.10
C GLU A 80 -14.00 -31.88 -39.34
N ALA A 81 -13.44 -31.33 -40.41
CA ALA A 81 -13.94 -31.50 -41.79
C ALA A 81 -12.85 -31.19 -42.83
N PRO A 82 -12.76 -31.91 -43.97
CA PRO A 82 -11.62 -31.87 -44.87
C PRO A 82 -11.68 -30.66 -45.81
N ALA A 83 -11.17 -29.52 -45.35
CA ALA A 83 -10.73 -28.39 -46.17
C ALA A 83 -9.43 -27.82 -45.58
N ALA A 84 -8.39 -28.64 -45.63
CA ALA A 84 -7.19 -28.62 -44.78
C ALA A 84 -6.15 -27.50 -45.08
N GLY A 85 -6.56 -26.28 -45.43
CA GLY A 85 -5.62 -25.15 -45.60
C GLY A 85 -6.17 -23.79 -45.17
N GLY A 86 -7.41 -23.47 -45.57
CA GLY A 86 -7.96 -22.13 -45.37
C GLY A 86 -8.44 -21.80 -43.95
N HIS A 87 -8.60 -22.78 -43.06
CA HIS A 87 -9.08 -22.52 -41.69
C HIS A 87 -7.95 -22.06 -40.76
N ALA A 88 -6.77 -22.68 -40.83
CA ALA A 88 -5.59 -22.27 -40.08
C ALA A 88 -5.13 -20.87 -40.52
N GLU A 89 -5.04 -20.60 -41.82
CA GLU A 89 -4.69 -19.26 -42.34
C GLU A 89 -5.72 -18.18 -41.99
N ARG A 90 -7.02 -18.52 -41.92
CA ARG A 90 -8.04 -17.56 -41.46
C ARG A 90 -7.93 -17.29 -39.97
N ARG A 91 -7.67 -18.31 -39.16
CA ARG A 91 -7.42 -18.20 -37.72
C ARG A 91 -6.20 -17.32 -37.47
N ASP A 92 -5.08 -17.60 -38.13
CA ASP A 92 -3.82 -16.84 -38.03
C ASP A 92 -3.98 -15.36 -38.43
N ARG A 93 -4.71 -15.09 -39.52
CA ARG A 93 -5.04 -13.71 -39.91
C ARG A 93 -5.94 -13.00 -38.91
N ALA A 94 -6.97 -13.67 -38.40
CA ALA A 94 -7.86 -13.08 -37.40
C ALA A 94 -7.09 -12.73 -36.11
N MET A 95 -6.19 -13.61 -35.70
CA MET A 95 -5.33 -13.41 -34.52
C MET A 95 -4.34 -12.25 -34.72
N THR A 96 -3.72 -12.18 -35.90
CA THR A 96 -2.83 -11.06 -36.26
C THR A 96 -3.58 -9.73 -36.27
N ASN A 97 -4.81 -9.71 -36.78
CA ASN A 97 -5.65 -8.51 -36.77
C ASN A 97 -6.04 -8.09 -35.36
N LEU A 98 -6.34 -9.04 -34.46
CA LEU A 98 -6.65 -8.73 -33.07
C LEU A 98 -5.44 -8.14 -32.34
N VAL A 99 -4.25 -8.69 -32.54
CA VAL A 99 -3.01 -8.10 -32.00
C VAL A 99 -2.78 -6.70 -32.57
N ALA A 100 -3.07 -6.47 -33.85
CA ALA A 100 -3.02 -5.14 -34.44
C ALA A 100 -4.03 -4.17 -33.79
N SER A 101 -5.25 -4.62 -33.50
CA SER A 101 -6.25 -3.82 -32.77
C SER A 101 -5.79 -3.51 -31.33
N ILE A 102 -5.16 -4.45 -30.63
CA ILE A 102 -4.61 -4.21 -29.29
C ILE A 102 -3.51 -3.13 -29.33
N LYS A 103 -2.80 -2.97 -30.45
CA LYS A 103 -1.79 -1.92 -30.64
C LYS A 103 -2.37 -0.58 -31.12
N ASP A 104 -3.62 -0.55 -31.56
CA ASP A 104 -4.25 0.63 -32.12
C ASP A 104 -4.64 1.60 -31.01
N GLU A 105 -3.89 2.69 -30.87
CA GLU A 105 -4.15 3.75 -29.89
C GLU A 105 -5.43 4.55 -30.15
N THR A 106 -6.07 4.37 -31.30
CA THR A 106 -7.40 4.96 -31.54
C THR A 106 -8.51 4.21 -30.78
N LEU A 107 -8.24 2.98 -30.34
CA LEU A 107 -9.13 2.24 -29.46
C LEU A 107 -8.86 2.61 -28.00
N ASP A 108 -9.94 2.69 -27.24
CA ASP A 108 -9.91 2.91 -25.81
C ASP A 108 -9.07 1.84 -25.08
N SER A 109 -8.29 2.24 -24.07
CA SER A 109 -7.39 1.35 -23.33
C SER A 109 -8.15 0.20 -22.66
N ASP A 110 -9.33 0.46 -22.11
CA ASP A 110 -10.13 -0.58 -21.43
C ASP A 110 -10.59 -1.63 -22.44
N LEU A 111 -10.96 -1.20 -23.66
CA LEU A 111 -11.32 -2.12 -24.73
C LEU A 111 -10.10 -2.95 -25.17
N ARG A 112 -8.92 -2.34 -25.26
CA ARG A 112 -7.68 -3.04 -25.63
C ARG A 112 -7.30 -4.09 -24.57
N ILE A 113 -7.46 -3.77 -23.29
CA ILE A 113 -7.29 -4.69 -22.16
C ILE A 113 -8.30 -5.84 -22.23
N GLN A 114 -9.59 -5.53 -22.47
CA GLN A 114 -10.62 -6.57 -22.63
C GLN A 114 -10.30 -7.52 -23.80
N LEU A 115 -9.79 -6.99 -24.91
CA LEU A 115 -9.36 -7.80 -26.05
C LEU A 115 -8.21 -8.74 -25.69
N ILE A 116 -7.26 -8.32 -24.85
CA ILE A 116 -6.18 -9.21 -24.35
C ILE A 116 -6.78 -10.37 -23.57
N GLN A 117 -7.66 -10.08 -22.61
CA GLN A 117 -8.31 -11.08 -21.76
C GLN A 117 -9.10 -12.09 -22.62
N ASP A 118 -9.96 -11.59 -23.52
CA ASP A 118 -10.78 -12.43 -24.40
C ASP A 118 -9.91 -13.30 -25.33
N LEU A 119 -8.82 -12.75 -25.86
CA LEU A 119 -7.91 -13.45 -26.77
C LEU A 119 -7.19 -14.61 -26.08
N VAL A 120 -6.75 -14.40 -24.83
CA VAL A 120 -6.09 -15.43 -24.04
C VAL A 120 -7.08 -16.50 -23.57
N ASP A 121 -8.29 -16.11 -23.14
CA ASP A 121 -9.32 -17.05 -22.69
C ASP A 121 -9.82 -17.95 -23.83
N LEU A 122 -9.91 -17.43 -25.05
CA LEU A 122 -10.40 -18.18 -26.21
C LEU A 122 -9.32 -18.98 -26.93
N GLY A 123 -8.06 -18.55 -26.85
CA GLY A 123 -6.98 -19.08 -27.67
C GLY A 123 -5.77 -19.66 -26.92
N GLY A 124 -5.74 -19.57 -25.59
CA GLY A 124 -4.74 -20.23 -24.74
C GLY A 124 -3.30 -19.75 -24.96
N GLU A 125 -2.36 -20.69 -24.82
CA GLU A 125 -0.92 -20.44 -24.90
C GLU A 125 -0.49 -19.76 -26.21
N ASP A 126 -0.95 -20.28 -27.35
CA ASP A 126 -0.65 -19.71 -28.67
C ASP A 126 -0.98 -18.22 -28.74
N MET A 127 -2.06 -17.81 -28.09
CA MET A 127 -2.52 -16.42 -28.08
C MET A 127 -1.76 -15.56 -27.09
N ALA A 128 -1.44 -16.09 -25.92
CA ALA A 128 -0.59 -15.40 -24.97
C ALA A 128 0.79 -15.08 -25.57
N LEU A 129 1.42 -16.01 -26.28
CA LEU A 129 2.73 -15.79 -26.90
C LEU A 129 2.71 -14.70 -27.99
N ARG A 130 1.57 -14.49 -28.65
CA ARG A 130 1.42 -13.41 -29.66
C ARG A 130 1.27 -12.02 -29.07
N LEU A 131 1.15 -11.90 -27.74
CA LEU A 131 1.15 -10.62 -27.05
C LEU A 131 2.55 -10.06 -26.78
N ALA A 132 3.61 -10.85 -26.99
CA ALA A 132 4.99 -10.39 -26.84
C ALA A 132 5.30 -9.03 -27.49
N PRO A 133 4.93 -8.78 -28.77
CA PRO A 133 5.21 -7.49 -29.41
C PRO A 133 4.29 -6.36 -28.91
N VAL A 134 3.24 -6.64 -28.14
CA VAL A 134 2.44 -5.63 -27.42
C VAL A 134 3.17 -5.25 -26.13
N ALA A 135 3.56 -6.25 -25.32
CA ALA A 135 4.14 -6.04 -24.00
C ALA A 135 5.43 -5.20 -24.01
N VAL A 136 6.27 -5.36 -25.03
CA VAL A 136 7.57 -4.67 -25.14
C VAL A 136 7.52 -3.34 -25.93
N SER A 137 6.38 -2.96 -26.50
CA SER A 137 6.30 -1.81 -27.40
C SER A 137 6.11 -0.50 -26.61
N SER A 138 7.04 0.45 -26.72
CA SER A 138 6.91 1.78 -26.09
C SER A 138 5.74 2.62 -26.61
N GLU A 139 5.27 2.33 -27.83
CA GLU A 139 4.13 2.99 -28.49
C GLU A 139 2.78 2.41 -28.07
N VAL A 140 2.76 1.50 -27.09
CA VAL A 140 1.54 0.94 -26.52
C VAL A 140 1.40 1.50 -25.12
N ASP A 141 0.17 1.89 -24.77
CA ASP A 141 -0.16 2.32 -23.41
C ASP A 141 0.35 1.31 -22.36
N VAL A 142 0.87 1.84 -21.26
CA VAL A 142 1.55 1.01 -20.26
C VAL A 142 0.62 0.01 -19.58
N GLU A 143 -0.65 0.35 -19.37
CA GLU A 143 -1.61 -0.56 -18.76
C GLU A 143 -1.89 -1.75 -19.69
N VAL A 144 -2.02 -1.49 -20.98
CA VAL A 144 -2.15 -2.52 -22.03
C VAL A 144 -0.90 -3.40 -22.09
N ARG A 145 0.30 -2.83 -21.96
CA ARG A 145 1.57 -3.59 -21.93
C ARG A 145 1.68 -4.48 -20.70
N LEU A 146 1.31 -3.96 -19.52
CA LEU A 146 1.28 -4.71 -18.27
C LEU A 146 0.34 -5.90 -18.37
N GLU A 147 -0.89 -5.68 -18.83
CA GLU A 147 -1.89 -6.74 -18.99
C GLU A 147 -1.37 -7.83 -19.94
N ALA A 148 -0.78 -7.42 -21.07
CA ALA A 148 -0.18 -8.34 -22.03
C ALA A 148 0.91 -9.21 -21.38
N ALA A 149 1.81 -8.61 -20.61
CA ALA A 149 2.91 -9.32 -19.94
C ALA A 149 2.41 -10.27 -18.83
N GLU A 150 1.42 -9.86 -18.03
CA GLU A 150 0.84 -10.71 -17.00
C GLU A 150 0.14 -11.95 -17.60
N HIS A 151 -0.60 -11.75 -18.70
CA HIS A 151 -1.23 -12.84 -19.42
C HIS A 151 -0.22 -13.79 -20.09
N MET A 152 0.87 -13.25 -20.64
CA MET A 152 2.00 -14.04 -21.13
C MET A 152 2.60 -14.92 -20.03
N GLY A 153 2.71 -14.41 -18.80
CA GLY A 153 3.32 -15.10 -17.66
C GLY A 153 2.65 -16.41 -17.26
N ARG A 154 1.38 -16.62 -17.67
CA ARG A 154 0.66 -17.89 -17.47
C ARG A 154 1.23 -19.04 -18.31
N PHE A 155 1.94 -18.73 -19.40
CA PHE A 155 2.39 -19.72 -20.38
C PHE A 155 3.88 -19.61 -20.71
N SER A 156 4.45 -18.41 -20.76
CA SER A 156 5.89 -18.16 -20.92
C SER A 156 6.40 -17.21 -19.85
N LEU A 157 6.97 -17.80 -18.80
CA LEU A 157 7.54 -17.03 -17.69
C LEU A 157 8.73 -16.18 -18.13
N GLY A 158 9.55 -16.66 -19.08
CA GLY A 158 10.73 -15.96 -19.55
C GLY A 158 10.39 -14.64 -20.25
N ASP A 159 9.53 -14.71 -21.27
CA ASP A 159 9.15 -13.53 -22.07
C ASP A 159 8.35 -12.52 -21.22
N ALA A 160 7.50 -13.01 -20.32
CA ALA A 160 6.77 -12.16 -19.39
C ALA A 160 7.71 -11.45 -18.41
N THR A 161 8.72 -12.15 -17.90
CA THR A 161 9.73 -11.56 -17.00
C THR A 161 10.48 -10.44 -17.70
N GLU A 162 10.92 -10.65 -18.94
CA GLU A 162 11.64 -9.63 -19.72
C GLU A 162 10.77 -8.39 -19.98
N ALA A 163 9.50 -8.59 -20.36
CA ALA A 163 8.58 -7.48 -20.59
C ALA A 163 8.26 -6.70 -19.30
N LEU A 164 7.99 -7.38 -18.19
CA LEU A 164 7.73 -6.75 -16.90
C LEU A 164 8.98 -6.02 -16.37
N GLU A 165 10.18 -6.58 -16.54
CA GLU A 165 11.43 -5.92 -16.16
C GLU A 165 11.65 -4.64 -16.98
N ALA A 166 11.35 -4.67 -18.28
CA ALA A 166 11.41 -3.49 -19.13
C ALA A 166 10.45 -2.39 -18.64
N ILE A 167 9.22 -2.72 -18.23
CA ILE A 167 8.27 -1.74 -17.68
C ILE A 167 8.73 -1.23 -16.32
N ALA A 168 9.20 -2.10 -15.42
CA ALA A 168 9.58 -1.74 -14.05
C ALA A 168 10.78 -0.78 -14.00
N THR A 169 11.70 -0.91 -14.96
CA THR A 169 12.96 -0.18 -15.01
C THR A 169 12.94 1.05 -15.92
N ASP A 170 11.87 1.27 -16.68
CA ASP A 170 11.72 2.40 -17.59
C ASP A 170 11.39 3.71 -16.84
N PRO A 171 12.29 4.71 -16.82
CA PRO A 171 12.04 5.98 -16.15
C PRO A 171 10.98 6.85 -16.84
N GLY A 172 10.62 6.54 -18.10
CA GLY A 172 9.51 7.19 -18.81
C GLY A 172 8.13 6.69 -18.37
N VAL A 173 8.08 5.57 -17.65
CA VAL A 173 6.85 4.99 -17.12
C VAL A 173 6.53 5.57 -15.75
N GLY A 174 5.26 5.90 -15.50
CA GLY A 174 4.79 6.37 -14.20
C GLY A 174 5.10 5.39 -13.07
N ASP A 175 5.50 5.92 -11.91
CA ASP A 175 6.01 5.13 -10.77
C ASP A 175 5.06 4.03 -10.28
N LYS A 176 3.74 4.27 -10.30
CA LYS A 176 2.72 3.28 -9.97
C LYS A 176 2.74 2.07 -10.92
N HIS A 177 2.89 2.31 -12.22
CA HIS A 177 2.97 1.22 -13.21
C HIS A 177 4.29 0.46 -13.11
N ARG A 178 5.40 1.17 -12.81
CA ARG A 178 6.68 0.53 -12.52
C ARG A 178 6.57 -0.38 -11.29
N LEU A 179 5.88 0.07 -10.24
CA LEU A 179 5.61 -0.74 -9.04
C LEU A 179 4.74 -1.96 -9.35
N ASP A 180 3.66 -1.79 -10.13
CA ASP A 180 2.80 -2.88 -10.56
C ASP A 180 3.59 -3.95 -11.32
N ALA A 181 4.43 -3.53 -12.27
CA ALA A 181 5.34 -4.43 -13.00
C ALA A 181 6.27 -5.21 -12.05
N ALA A 182 6.92 -4.49 -11.13
CA ALA A 182 7.83 -5.08 -10.15
C ALA A 182 7.11 -6.06 -9.19
N CYS A 183 5.85 -5.79 -8.87
CA CYS A 183 5.01 -6.68 -8.05
C CYS A 183 4.56 -7.91 -8.83
N ALA A 184 4.26 -7.79 -10.12
CA ALA A 184 3.92 -8.92 -10.99
C ALA A 184 5.10 -9.90 -11.15
N LEU A 185 6.34 -9.38 -11.17
CA LEU A 185 7.56 -10.21 -11.15
C LEU A 185 7.68 -11.09 -9.90
N ALA A 186 7.02 -10.75 -8.79
CA ALA A 186 7.23 -11.42 -7.50
C ALA A 186 6.86 -12.91 -7.52
N ASP A 187 5.89 -13.32 -8.34
CA ASP A 187 5.35 -14.68 -8.33
C ASP A 187 6.17 -15.67 -9.17
N GLY A 188 7.02 -15.19 -10.08
CA GLY A 188 7.82 -16.04 -10.96
C GLY A 188 9.30 -15.67 -11.11
N ALA A 189 9.70 -14.46 -10.70
CA ALA A 189 11.04 -13.92 -10.88
C ALA A 189 11.48 -13.10 -9.65
N ALA A 190 11.47 -13.74 -8.46
CA ALA A 190 11.71 -13.07 -7.17
C ALA A 190 13.01 -12.26 -7.11
N ARG A 191 14.07 -12.68 -7.80
CA ARG A 191 15.34 -11.92 -7.85
C ARG A 191 15.17 -10.62 -8.63
N GLN A 192 14.58 -10.67 -9.82
CA GLN A 192 14.30 -9.52 -10.67
C GLN A 192 13.33 -8.56 -9.98
N ALA A 193 12.26 -9.11 -9.37
CA ALA A 193 11.34 -8.35 -8.53
C ALA A 193 12.08 -7.59 -7.42
N ALA A 194 12.97 -8.26 -6.68
CA ALA A 194 13.72 -7.62 -5.60
C ALA A 194 14.63 -6.48 -6.11
N ILE A 195 15.26 -6.64 -7.28
CA ILE A 195 16.08 -5.59 -7.89
C ILE A 195 15.22 -4.39 -8.28
N ALA A 196 14.13 -4.62 -9.03
CA ALA A 196 13.24 -3.56 -9.49
C ALA A 196 12.57 -2.80 -8.34
N LEU A 197 12.12 -3.52 -7.30
CA LEU A 197 11.54 -2.91 -6.11
C LEU A 197 12.57 -2.08 -5.33
N MET A 198 13.81 -2.56 -5.19
CA MET A 198 14.87 -1.79 -4.53
C MET A 198 15.23 -0.53 -5.32
N GLN A 199 15.27 -0.61 -6.65
CA GLN A 199 15.48 0.57 -7.50
C GLN A 199 14.41 1.63 -7.25
N LEU A 200 13.13 1.23 -7.19
CA LEU A 200 12.02 2.14 -6.83
C LEU A 200 12.23 2.77 -5.45
N VAL A 201 12.61 1.99 -4.43
CA VAL A 201 12.85 2.48 -3.06
C VAL A 201 13.93 3.59 -3.03
N THR A 202 14.99 3.42 -3.82
CA THR A 202 16.15 4.33 -3.82
C THR A 202 16.07 5.49 -4.80
N ASP A 203 15.03 5.52 -5.66
CA ASP A 203 14.83 6.56 -6.66
C ASP A 203 14.12 7.77 -6.04
N ASP A 204 14.84 8.89 -5.87
CA ASP A 204 14.28 10.12 -5.31
C ASP A 204 13.29 10.82 -6.25
N GLY A 205 13.21 10.43 -7.53
CA GLY A 205 12.18 10.88 -8.46
C GLY A 205 10.85 10.14 -8.29
N VAL A 206 10.82 9.06 -7.53
CA VAL A 206 9.61 8.27 -7.25
C VAL A 206 8.90 8.81 -6.02
N SER A 207 7.56 8.84 -6.04
CA SER A 207 6.79 9.31 -4.90
C SER A 207 7.05 8.48 -3.64
N GLU A 208 7.14 9.13 -2.48
CA GLU A 208 7.44 8.45 -1.21
C GLU A 208 6.49 7.29 -0.89
N TYR A 209 5.21 7.39 -1.30
CA TYR A 209 4.22 6.33 -1.14
C TYR A 209 4.51 5.11 -2.01
N VAL A 210 5.00 5.31 -3.25
CA VAL A 210 5.42 4.20 -4.11
C VAL A 210 6.71 3.58 -3.59
N ARG A 211 7.67 4.39 -3.10
CA ARG A 211 8.90 3.90 -2.46
C ARG A 211 8.57 3.02 -1.25
N HIS A 212 7.67 3.48 -0.37
CA HIS A 212 7.19 2.71 0.78
C HIS A 212 6.44 1.44 0.39
N SER A 213 5.58 1.53 -0.63
CA SER A 213 4.87 0.35 -1.16
C SER A 213 5.84 -0.68 -1.73
N ALA A 214 6.90 -0.24 -2.41
CA ALA A 214 7.97 -1.11 -2.92
C ALA A 214 8.74 -1.79 -1.77
N ALA A 215 9.05 -1.06 -0.70
CA ALA A 215 9.66 -1.63 0.51
C ALA A 215 8.78 -2.71 1.16
N ASN A 216 7.46 -2.53 1.17
CA ASN A 216 6.52 -3.53 1.66
C ASN A 216 6.42 -4.74 0.72
N ALA A 217 6.39 -4.53 -0.59
CA ALA A 217 6.40 -5.60 -1.57
C ALA A 217 7.69 -6.45 -1.49
N LEU A 218 8.83 -5.84 -1.15
CA LEU A 218 10.09 -6.56 -0.91
C LEU A 218 9.96 -7.63 0.17
N ARG A 219 9.10 -7.46 1.18
CA ARG A 219 8.91 -8.48 2.24
C ARG A 219 8.44 -9.83 1.69
N ARG A 220 7.73 -9.83 0.55
CA ARG A 220 7.26 -11.06 -0.12
C ARG A 220 8.38 -11.82 -0.83
N VAL A 221 9.38 -11.12 -1.36
CA VAL A 221 10.40 -11.68 -2.26
C VAL A 221 11.80 -11.75 -1.66
N ASN A 222 12.13 -10.83 -0.74
CA ASN A 222 13.43 -10.72 -0.10
C ASN A 222 13.31 -9.89 1.20
N ARG A 223 13.09 -10.58 2.33
CA ARG A 223 12.92 -9.95 3.65
C ARG A 223 14.12 -9.12 4.11
N PRO A 224 15.39 -9.58 3.98
CA PRO A 224 16.55 -8.73 4.27
C PRO A 224 16.60 -7.44 3.45
N ALA A 225 16.29 -7.50 2.15
CA ALA A 225 16.22 -6.30 1.32
C ALA A 225 15.08 -5.36 1.75
N ALA A 226 13.95 -5.89 2.22
CA ALA A 226 12.86 -5.09 2.77
C ALA A 226 13.28 -4.32 4.03
N ALA A 227 14.02 -4.96 4.94
CA ALA A 227 14.57 -4.28 6.12
C ALA A 227 15.55 -3.17 5.72
N MET A 228 16.44 -3.42 4.75
CA MET A 228 17.33 -2.38 4.20
C MET A 228 16.55 -1.21 3.58
N ALA A 229 15.49 -1.51 2.84
CA ALA A 229 14.63 -0.51 2.22
C ALA A 229 13.90 0.35 3.25
N LEU A 230 13.30 -0.26 4.27
CA LEU A 230 12.62 0.46 5.35
C LEU A 230 13.60 1.30 6.17
N ARG A 231 14.79 0.79 6.46
CA ARG A 231 15.87 1.57 7.08
C ARG A 231 16.25 2.77 6.24
N HIS A 232 16.38 2.60 4.93
CA HIS A 232 16.69 3.70 4.01
C HIS A 232 15.60 4.78 4.09
N LEU A 233 14.33 4.41 3.98
CA LEU A 233 13.21 5.36 4.02
C LEU A 233 13.05 6.04 5.39
N ALA A 234 13.22 5.30 6.49
CA ALA A 234 13.15 5.85 7.85
C ALA A 234 14.21 6.93 8.13
N ASN A 235 15.30 6.95 7.36
CA ASN A 235 16.38 7.93 7.49
C ASN A 235 16.49 8.90 6.31
N ALA A 236 15.61 8.80 5.31
CA ALA A 236 15.70 9.62 4.10
C ALA A 236 15.13 11.02 4.36
N PRO A 237 15.90 12.10 4.12
CA PRO A 237 15.45 13.47 4.40
C PRO A 237 14.34 13.97 3.46
N LEU A 238 14.21 13.37 2.27
CA LEU A 238 13.16 13.68 1.30
C LEU A 238 11.84 12.93 1.58
N VAL A 239 11.84 12.01 2.55
CA VAL A 239 10.63 11.33 3.02
C VAL A 239 10.05 12.11 4.18
N THR A 240 8.74 12.31 4.19
CA THR A 240 8.05 13.04 5.25
C THR A 240 8.26 12.36 6.61
N SER A 241 8.44 13.16 7.66
CA SER A 241 8.73 12.65 9.02
C SER A 241 7.72 11.61 9.49
N ARG A 242 6.43 11.81 9.18
CA ARG A 242 5.36 10.83 9.47
C ARG A 242 5.61 9.49 8.78
N LEU A 243 5.93 9.49 7.49
CA LEU A 243 6.22 8.25 6.79
C LEU A 243 7.52 7.60 7.28
N ARG A 244 8.51 8.39 7.71
CA ARG A 244 9.72 7.86 8.36
C ARG A 244 9.42 7.15 9.68
N ILE A 245 8.51 7.68 10.51
CA ILE A 245 8.02 7.01 11.73
C ILE A 245 7.40 5.67 11.36
N ILE A 246 6.48 5.64 10.39
CA ILE A 246 5.84 4.40 9.92
C ILE A 246 6.87 3.38 9.42
N CYS A 247 7.89 3.83 8.68
CA CYS A 247 8.96 2.96 8.20
C CYS A 247 9.78 2.38 9.37
N ALA A 248 10.03 3.18 10.41
CA ALA A 248 10.75 2.72 11.60
C ALA A 248 9.94 1.69 12.41
N GLU A 249 8.64 1.92 12.61
CA GLU A 249 7.75 0.94 13.25
C GLU A 249 7.76 -0.39 12.51
N GLN A 250 7.63 -0.34 11.18
CA GLN A 250 7.71 -1.54 10.34
C GLN A 250 9.09 -2.19 10.39
N LEU A 251 10.17 -1.41 10.42
CA LEU A 251 11.53 -1.92 10.53
C LEU A 251 11.76 -2.68 11.84
N ALA A 252 11.05 -2.34 12.93
CA ALA A 252 11.22 -2.99 14.22
C ALA A 252 10.93 -4.51 14.18
N ASP A 253 10.08 -4.97 13.25
CA ASP A 253 9.84 -6.40 13.00
C ASP A 253 11.10 -7.18 12.57
N ASP A 254 12.08 -6.47 11.99
CA ASP A 254 13.28 -7.05 11.39
C ASP A 254 14.58 -6.60 12.08
N ASN A 255 14.64 -5.35 12.54
CA ASN A 255 15.75 -4.80 13.30
C ASN A 255 15.28 -3.68 14.26
N LEU A 256 15.08 -4.04 15.53
CA LEU A 256 14.66 -3.11 16.58
C LEU A 256 15.68 -1.97 16.81
N GLU A 257 16.98 -2.25 16.76
CA GLU A 257 18.00 -1.23 17.02
C GLU A 257 17.99 -0.14 15.94
N ASP A 258 17.95 -0.52 14.66
CA ASP A 258 17.89 0.45 13.57
C ASP A 258 16.58 1.27 13.61
N ALA A 259 15.47 0.65 14.03
CA ALA A 259 14.18 1.33 14.20
C ALA A 259 14.25 2.38 15.33
N ARG A 260 14.78 1.99 16.50
CA ARG A 260 15.03 2.90 17.63
C ARG A 260 15.92 4.06 17.22
N ASP A 261 17.03 3.78 16.53
CA ASP A 261 17.95 4.79 16.03
C ASP A 261 17.25 5.80 15.11
N ALA A 262 16.40 5.32 14.20
CA ALA A 262 15.65 6.19 13.30
C ALA A 262 14.66 7.08 14.06
N LEU A 263 13.90 6.53 15.01
CA LEU A 263 12.96 7.30 15.84
C LEU A 263 13.68 8.32 16.73
N TRP A 264 14.82 7.95 17.32
CA TRP A 264 15.63 8.87 18.12
C TRP A 264 16.12 10.08 17.32
N ARG A 265 16.43 9.90 16.02
CA ARG A 265 16.79 11.03 15.15
C ARG A 265 15.62 12.01 14.97
N ILE A 266 14.39 11.54 15.03
CA ILE A 266 13.19 12.39 14.96
C ILE A 266 12.99 13.10 16.30
N VAL A 267 12.99 12.35 17.40
CA VAL A 267 12.79 12.86 18.78
C VAL A 267 13.82 13.94 19.11
N LYS A 268 15.10 13.73 18.78
CA LYS A 268 16.20 14.68 19.04
C LYS A 268 16.45 15.66 17.88
N GLY A 269 15.65 15.57 16.83
CA GLY A 269 15.84 16.33 15.60
C GLY A 269 15.16 17.71 15.64
N VAL A 270 15.58 18.59 14.72
CA VAL A 270 14.97 19.93 14.55
C VAL A 270 13.47 19.83 14.21
N GLU A 271 13.06 18.74 13.56
CA GLU A 271 11.67 18.51 13.17
C GLU A 271 10.73 18.43 14.37
N ALA A 272 11.13 17.76 15.45
CA ALA A 272 10.35 17.71 16.69
C ALA A 272 10.22 19.10 17.34
N VAL A 273 11.26 19.93 17.24
CA VAL A 273 11.23 21.31 17.75
C VAL A 273 10.27 22.19 16.92
N MET A 274 10.24 21.99 15.60
CA MET A 274 9.38 22.76 14.69
C MET A 274 7.91 22.31 14.73
N ASP A 275 7.65 21.02 14.91
CA ASP A 275 6.32 20.44 15.08
C ASP A 275 6.36 19.43 16.25
N HIS A 276 5.88 19.89 17.40
CA HIS A 276 5.87 19.09 18.62
C HIS A 276 5.05 17.80 18.51
N HIS A 277 4.04 17.77 17.63
CA HIS A 277 3.29 16.54 17.38
C HIS A 277 4.21 15.44 16.83
N LEU A 278 5.19 15.78 15.98
CA LEU A 278 6.14 14.79 15.45
C LEU A 278 7.04 14.20 16.55
N GLY A 279 7.46 15.00 17.52
CA GLY A 279 8.21 14.52 18.67
C GLY A 279 7.40 13.50 19.48
N ILE A 280 6.14 13.85 19.79
CA ILE A 280 5.21 12.99 20.52
C ILE A 280 4.89 11.71 19.73
N ASP A 281 4.56 11.82 18.44
CA ASP A 281 4.27 10.68 17.56
C ASP A 281 5.47 9.72 17.49
N ALA A 282 6.71 10.26 17.41
CA ALA A 282 7.92 9.45 17.38
C ALA A 282 8.19 8.76 18.73
N ALA A 283 7.93 9.43 19.85
CA ALA A 283 8.02 8.82 21.18
C ALA A 283 6.93 7.76 21.42
N GLU A 284 5.73 7.97 20.89
CA GLU A 284 4.64 6.98 20.91
C GLU A 284 4.97 5.74 20.08
N ALA A 285 5.46 5.95 18.85
CA ALA A 285 5.97 4.87 18.01
C ALA A 285 7.13 4.12 18.70
N MET A 286 8.04 4.84 19.36
CA MET A 286 9.14 4.26 20.13
C MET A 286 8.60 3.37 21.24
N HIS A 287 7.61 3.85 22.01
CA HIS A 287 6.96 3.08 23.06
C HIS A 287 6.26 1.83 22.52
N GLY A 288 5.64 1.93 21.34
CA GLY A 288 4.99 0.81 20.67
C GLY A 288 5.95 -0.32 20.30
N ILE A 289 7.20 -0.01 19.93
CA ILE A 289 8.22 -1.01 19.56
C ILE A 289 9.11 -1.43 20.74
N ASP A 290 9.36 -0.53 21.69
CA ASP A 290 10.20 -0.71 22.87
C ASP A 290 9.70 0.21 24.00
N PRO A 291 8.92 -0.33 24.96
CA PRO A 291 8.30 0.47 26.01
C PRO A 291 9.29 1.28 26.85
N GLU A 292 10.47 0.74 27.14
CA GLU A 292 11.50 1.42 27.95
C GLU A 292 12.09 2.59 27.17
N ALA A 293 12.42 2.39 25.89
CA ALA A 293 12.92 3.46 25.03
C ALA A 293 11.87 4.55 24.79
N GLY A 294 10.59 4.19 24.73
CA GLY A 294 9.50 5.15 24.64
C GLY A 294 9.34 6.01 25.88
N ILE A 295 9.44 5.41 27.07
CA ILE A 295 9.46 6.15 28.34
C ILE A 295 10.65 7.12 28.35
N GLU A 296 11.84 6.66 27.98
CA GLU A 296 13.03 7.51 27.87
C GLU A 296 12.79 8.68 26.88
N ALA A 297 12.18 8.40 25.73
CA ALA A 297 11.86 9.42 24.73
C ALA A 297 10.90 10.49 25.27
N TYR A 298 9.83 10.09 25.96
CA TYR A 298 8.93 11.04 26.61
C TYR A 298 9.65 11.85 27.71
N SER A 299 10.49 11.22 28.54
CA SER A 299 11.28 11.94 29.55
C SER A 299 12.19 12.99 28.93
N VAL A 300 12.89 12.65 27.84
CA VAL A 300 13.73 13.59 27.09
C VAL A 300 12.92 14.78 26.58
N LEU A 301 11.76 14.53 25.96
CA LEU A 301 10.90 15.58 25.43
C LEU A 301 10.32 16.48 26.53
N ALA A 302 9.92 15.91 27.67
CA ALA A 302 9.32 16.67 28.76
C ALA A 302 10.31 17.68 29.37
N VAL A 303 11.57 17.28 29.54
CA VAL A 303 12.59 18.13 30.17
C VAL A 303 13.33 19.05 29.20
N ASP A 304 13.21 18.83 27.89
CA ASP A 304 13.90 19.66 26.88
C ASP A 304 13.29 21.05 26.79
N SER A 305 14.02 22.07 27.24
CA SER A 305 13.62 23.47 27.18
C SER A 305 13.48 24.03 25.75
N CYS A 306 14.12 23.39 24.77
CA CYS A 306 14.00 23.76 23.37
C CYS A 306 12.75 23.15 22.71
N PHE A 307 12.16 22.11 23.33
CA PHE A 307 10.93 21.51 22.84
C PHE A 307 9.74 22.40 23.17
N HIS A 308 8.74 22.41 22.28
CA HIS A 308 7.57 23.28 22.44
C HIS A 308 6.88 23.00 23.77
N TRP A 309 6.55 24.07 24.49
CA TRP A 309 5.99 24.04 25.85
C TRP A 309 4.78 23.08 25.99
N TYR A 310 3.87 23.08 25.02
CA TYR A 310 2.70 22.19 25.04
C TYR A 310 3.09 20.73 24.80
N GLY A 311 4.10 20.49 23.96
CA GLY A 311 4.64 19.14 23.75
C GLY A 311 5.30 18.60 25.02
N ARG A 312 5.99 19.46 25.80
CA ARG A 312 6.59 19.06 27.07
C ARG A 312 5.54 18.61 28.09
N ILE A 313 4.44 19.36 28.20
CA ILE A 313 3.28 19.01 29.03
C ILE A 313 2.65 17.69 28.55
N GLU A 314 2.44 17.54 27.24
CA GLU A 314 1.88 16.29 26.68
C GLU A 314 2.82 15.10 26.94
N ALA A 315 4.13 15.25 26.82
CA ALA A 315 5.09 14.19 27.15
C ALA A 315 5.05 13.80 28.63
N ALA A 316 5.02 14.79 29.55
CA ALA A 316 4.86 14.54 30.99
C ALA A 316 3.52 13.85 31.31
N TYR A 317 2.45 14.28 30.65
CA TYR A 317 1.14 13.63 30.75
C TYR A 317 1.18 12.16 30.30
N ARG A 318 1.85 11.84 29.19
CA ARG A 318 2.03 10.46 28.72
C ARG A 318 2.84 9.63 29.72
N LEU A 319 3.91 10.16 30.29
CA LEU A 319 4.66 9.50 31.37
C LEU A 319 3.76 9.17 32.56
N GLY A 320 2.95 10.15 33.00
CA GLY A 320 2.01 9.97 34.09
C GLY A 320 0.99 8.86 33.81
N ARG A 321 0.42 8.82 32.59
CA ARG A 321 -0.52 7.76 32.17
C ARG A 321 0.11 6.38 32.12
N LEU A 322 1.41 6.31 31.87
CA LEU A 322 2.20 5.08 31.93
C LEU A 322 2.58 4.67 33.36
N GLY A 323 2.16 5.44 34.38
CA GLY A 323 2.47 5.19 35.79
C GLY A 323 3.89 5.54 36.18
N VAL A 324 4.60 6.34 35.36
CA VAL A 324 5.94 6.83 35.67
C VAL A 324 5.80 8.05 36.57
N GLY A 325 6.30 7.95 37.82
CA GLY A 325 6.16 8.97 38.86
C GLY A 325 6.62 10.37 38.40
N ASP A 326 7.70 10.41 37.62
CA ASP A 326 8.25 11.64 37.03
C ASP A 326 7.19 12.44 36.24
N GLY A 327 6.17 11.79 35.66
CA GLY A 327 5.12 12.48 34.91
C GLY A 327 4.25 13.41 35.78
N PHE A 328 3.86 12.95 36.98
CA PHE A 328 3.11 13.76 37.94
C PHE A 328 3.97 14.92 38.47
N ASP A 329 5.21 14.60 38.87
CA ASP A 329 6.15 15.58 39.39
C ASP A 329 6.43 16.68 38.35
N LEU A 330 6.65 16.31 37.09
CA LEU A 330 6.87 17.27 36.00
C LEU A 330 5.65 18.16 35.73
N LEU A 331 4.43 17.60 35.72
CA LEU A 331 3.22 18.40 35.54
C LEU A 331 3.00 19.37 36.71
N SER A 332 3.25 18.93 37.94
CA SER A 332 3.22 19.79 39.13
C SER A 332 4.26 20.91 39.05
N ASP A 333 5.50 20.58 38.66
CA ASP A 333 6.57 21.56 38.50
C ASP A 333 6.22 22.60 37.42
N PHE A 334 5.63 22.17 36.30
CA PHE A 334 5.17 23.07 35.23
C PHE A 334 4.05 24.00 35.70
N ALA A 335 3.09 23.49 36.46
CA ALA A 335 2.04 24.29 37.06
C ALA A 335 2.60 25.34 38.04
N CYS A 336 3.59 24.97 38.85
CA CYS A 336 4.18 25.85 39.85
C CYS A 336 5.14 26.90 39.26
N ALA A 337 5.87 26.58 38.19
CA ALA A 337 6.91 27.45 37.64
C ALA A 337 6.36 28.74 37.01
N GLU A 338 5.25 28.66 36.28
CA GLU A 338 4.69 29.82 35.54
C GLU A 338 3.48 30.45 36.24
N GLY A 339 2.91 29.79 37.25
CA GLY A 339 1.73 30.25 37.98
C GLY A 339 0.42 30.08 37.20
N VAL A 340 -0.72 30.19 37.91
CA VAL A 340 -2.08 29.92 37.36
C VAL A 340 -2.58 31.00 36.39
N ASP A 341 -1.92 32.15 36.38
CA ASP A 341 -2.24 33.26 35.48
C ASP A 341 -1.57 33.11 34.10
N ASP A 342 -0.63 32.17 33.95
CA ASP A 342 -0.03 31.82 32.66
C ASP A 342 -0.73 30.62 32.01
N VAL A 343 -0.89 30.69 30.68
CA VAL A 343 -1.50 29.64 29.85
C VAL A 343 -0.72 28.33 29.98
N TYR A 344 0.60 28.40 30.19
CA TYR A 344 1.43 27.23 30.44
C TYR A 344 1.05 26.51 31.74
N GLY A 345 1.00 27.25 32.85
CA GLY A 345 0.67 26.70 34.16
C GLY A 345 -0.75 26.15 34.20
N LEU A 346 -1.71 26.84 33.57
CA LEU A 346 -3.09 26.36 33.48
C LEU A 346 -3.21 25.06 32.66
N ALA A 347 -2.50 24.95 31.53
CA ALA A 347 -2.50 23.74 30.72
C ALA A 347 -1.86 22.55 31.45
N ALA A 348 -0.80 22.79 32.24
CA ALA A 348 -0.17 21.76 33.05
C ALA A 348 -1.12 21.28 34.16
N LEU A 349 -1.82 22.21 34.84
CA LEU A 349 -2.85 21.88 35.84
C LEU A 349 -3.99 21.08 35.23
N ASP A 350 -4.49 21.48 34.06
CA ASP A 350 -5.57 20.76 33.36
C ASP A 350 -5.17 19.30 33.08
N ARG A 351 -3.95 19.06 32.60
CA ARG A 351 -3.43 17.70 32.38
C ARG A 351 -3.18 16.93 33.68
N LEU A 352 -2.75 17.60 34.74
CA LEU A 352 -2.59 16.99 36.05
C LEU A 352 -3.94 16.51 36.59
N PHE A 353 -4.98 17.37 36.56
CA PHE A 353 -6.33 16.99 36.94
C PHE A 353 -6.87 15.85 36.09
N GLN A 354 -6.70 15.91 34.78
CA GLN A 354 -7.10 14.82 33.89
C GLN A 354 -6.42 13.50 34.29
N LEU A 355 -5.11 13.55 34.58
CA LEU A 355 -4.35 12.39 34.97
C LEU A 355 -4.80 11.80 36.31
N GLU A 356 -5.10 12.64 37.30
CA GLU A 356 -5.61 12.22 38.61
C GLU A 356 -7.01 11.59 38.52
N ILE A 357 -7.86 12.09 37.61
CA ILE A 357 -9.15 11.47 37.30
C ILE A 357 -8.94 10.10 36.66
N GLU A 358 -8.04 10.00 35.66
CA GLU A 358 -7.77 8.74 34.96
C GLU A 358 -7.09 7.69 35.85
N SER A 359 -6.23 8.11 36.79
CA SER A 359 -5.54 7.22 37.73
C SER A 359 -6.41 6.80 38.92
N GLY A 360 -7.54 7.48 39.15
CA GLY A 360 -8.43 7.24 40.28
C GLY A 360 -7.89 7.76 41.62
N THR A 361 -6.89 8.65 41.62
CA THR A 361 -6.39 9.28 42.84
C THR A 361 -7.32 10.36 43.38
N LEU A 362 -8.28 10.82 42.57
CA LEU A 362 -9.22 11.90 42.93
C LEU A 362 -10.57 11.45 43.53
N ASP A 363 -10.83 10.14 43.73
CA ASP A 363 -12.07 9.68 44.39
C ASP A 363 -11.84 8.60 45.46
N ALA A 364 -11.70 9.05 46.71
CA ALA A 364 -12.40 8.51 47.88
C ALA A 364 -12.35 9.53 49.04
N GLU A 365 -13.37 10.39 49.12
CA GLU A 365 -13.80 11.19 50.29
C GLU A 365 -12.71 11.91 51.11
N GLU A 366 -12.55 13.23 50.92
CA GLU A 366 -12.30 14.19 52.01
C GLU A 366 -12.97 15.55 51.76
#